data_AF-A0A3D0TYI0-F1
#
_entry.id   AF-A0A3D0TYI0-F1
#
_cell.length_a   1.000
_cell.length_b   1.000
_cell.length_c   1.000
_cell.angle_alpha   90.00
_cell.angle_beta   90.00
_cell.angle_gamma   90.00
#
_symmetry.space_group_name_H-M   'P 1'
#
loop_
_entity.id
_entity.type
_entity.pdbx_description
1 polymer ?
#
loop_
_entity_poly.entity_id
_entity_poly.type
_entity_poly.pdbx_seq_one_letter_code
_entity_poly.pdbx_strand_id
1 'polypeptide(L)' 'MGKSLVIVESPAKAKTINKYLGKDFVVKSSVGHVRDLPTSGSGKSTVDPAERAKQAALTRKMA' A
#
# COMPACT_ATOMS: atom_id res chain seq x y z
N MET A 1 -12.78 -2.60 32.83
CA MET A 1 -12.24 -1.47 32.03
C MET A 1 -12.15 -1.90 30.59
N GLY A 2 -12.65 -1.09 29.65
CA GLY A 2 -12.51 -1.38 28.21
C GLY A 2 -11.05 -1.22 27.77
N LYS A 3 -10.58 -2.07 26.86
CA LYS A 3 -9.23 -1.96 26.30
C LYS A 3 -9.20 -0.88 25.22
N SER A 4 -8.21 0.00 25.25
CA SER A 4 -8.07 1.08 24.27
C SER A 4 -7.46 0.57 22.97
N LEU A 5 -8.02 0.95 21.82
CA LEU A 5 -7.48 0.58 20.50
C LEU A 5 -6.44 1.61 20.04
N VAL A 6 -5.28 1.12 19.61
CA VAL A 6 -4.20 1.92 19.04
C VAL A 6 -3.93 1.42 17.62
N ILE A 7 -4.05 2.30 16.64
CA ILE A 7 -3.82 1.98 15.22
C ILE A 7 -2.48 2.56 14.78
N VAL A 8 -1.67 1.75 14.12
CA VAL A 8 -0.35 2.14 13.60
C VAL A 8 -0.22 1.79 12.11
N GLU A 9 0.71 2.44 11.42
CA GLU A 9 0.85 2.26 9.97
C GLU A 9 1.38 0.87 9.55
N SER A 10 2.34 0.32 10.29
CA SER A 10 3.06 -0.89 9.90
C SER A 10 3.00 -2.02 10.95
N PRO A 11 3.04 -3.30 10.52
CA PRO A 11 3.02 -4.43 11.44
C PRO A 11 4.24 -4.47 12.37
N ALA A 12 5.40 -4.00 11.88
CA ALA A 12 6.62 -3.89 12.67
C ALA A 12 6.45 -2.90 13.83
N LYS A 13 5.86 -1.72 13.57
CA LYS A 13 5.54 -0.74 14.62
C LYS A 13 4.57 -1.32 15.65
N ALA A 14 3.56 -2.08 15.22
CA ALA A 14 2.60 -2.71 16.14
C ALA A 14 3.30 -3.66 17.12
N LYS A 15 4.22 -4.51 16.62
CA LYS A 15 5.01 -5.44 17.46
C LYS A 15 5.87 -4.70 18.48
N THR A 16 6.46 -3.57 18.10
CA THR A 16 7.30 -2.76 19.00
C THR A 16 6.46 -2.06 20.07
N ILE A 17 5.38 -1.39 19.69
CA ILE A 17 4.53 -0.65 20.63
C ILE A 17 3.81 -1.58 21.61
N ASN A 18 3.43 -2.79 21.18
CA ASN A 18 2.82 -3.78 22.06
C ASN A 18 3.73 -4.20 23.23
N LYS A 19 5.05 -4.06 23.10
CA LYS A 19 6.00 -4.32 24.20
C LYS A 19 5.95 -3.25 25.29
N TYR A 20 5.51 -2.03 24.97
CA TYR A 20 5.53 -0.88 25.88
C TYR A 20 4.17 -0.63 26.56
N LEU A 21 3.06 -0.81 25.83
CA LEU A 21 1.71 -0.46 26.33
C LEU A 21 1.02 -1.53 27.19
N GLY A 22 1.46 -2.80 27.10
CA GLY A 22 0.89 -3.87 27.92
C GLY A 22 -0.52 -4.31 27.50
N LYS A 23 -1.25 -4.99 28.41
CA LYS A 23 -2.49 -5.74 28.11
C LYS A 23 -3.76 -4.90 28.06
N ASP A 24 -3.68 -3.64 28.49
CA ASP A 24 -4.81 -2.70 28.53
C ASP A 24 -5.08 -2.04 27.17
N PHE A 25 -4.15 -2.23 26.22
CA PHE A 25 -4.25 -1.70 24.86
C PHE A 25 -4.33 -2.84 23.84
N VAL A 26 -5.11 -2.60 22.78
CA VAL A 26 -5.14 -3.44 21.58
C VAL A 26 -4.43 -2.67 20.49
N VAL A 27 -3.28 -3.17 20.01
CA VAL A 27 -2.51 -2.52 18.95
C VAL A 27 -2.75 -3.24 17.61
N LYS A 28 -3.16 -2.50 16.58
CA LYS A 28 -3.43 -3.02 15.22
C LYS A 28 -2.74 -2.19 14.15
N SER A 29 -2.35 -2.82 13.06
CA SER A 29 -1.72 -2.16 11.91
C SER A 29 -2.75 -1.84 10.83
N SER A 30 -2.69 -0.66 10.23
CA SER A 30 -3.46 -0.28 9.03
C SER A 30 -2.86 -0.83 7.74
N VAL A 31 -1.58 -1.24 7.78
CA VAL A 31 -0.83 -1.74 6.60
C VAL A 31 -0.78 -0.70 5.49
N GLY A 32 -0.61 0.58 5.87
CA GLY A 32 -0.62 1.73 4.97
C GLY A 32 -1.98 2.42 4.88
N HIS A 33 -2.26 3.02 3.71
CA HIS A 33 -3.48 3.77 3.45
C HIS A 33 -4.68 2.84 3.28
N VAL A 34 -5.78 3.12 3.99
CA VAL A 34 -7.02 2.35 3.91
C VAL A 34 -7.93 2.83 2.78
N ARG A 35 -7.78 4.10 2.39
CA ARG A 35 -8.53 4.73 1.31
C ARG A 35 -7.58 5.63 0.52
N ASP A 36 -7.75 5.62 -0.78
CA ASP A 36 -7.10 6.54 -1.70
C ASP A 36 -8.17 7.12 -2.62
N LEU A 37 -7.87 8.26 -3.25
CA LEU A 37 -8.65 8.75 -4.36
C LEU A 37 -8.60 7.70 -5.50
N PRO A 38 -9.62 7.65 -6.37
CA PRO A 38 -9.52 6.87 -7.59
C PRO A 38 -8.29 7.36 -8.35
N THR A 39 -7.25 6.56 -8.39
CA THR A 39 -6.09 6.85 -9.23
C THR A 39 -6.60 6.82 -10.66
N SER A 40 -6.41 7.93 -11.39
CA SER A 40 -6.81 8.04 -12.79
C SER A 40 -6.14 6.90 -13.56
N GLY A 41 -6.91 5.85 -13.88
CA GLY A 41 -6.38 4.59 -14.40
C GLY A 41 -6.61 3.35 -13.52
N SER A 42 -7.64 3.32 -12.67
CA SER A 42 -8.12 2.10 -11.98
C SER A 42 -8.72 1.03 -12.91
N GLY A 43 -8.13 0.84 -14.09
CA GLY A 43 -8.06 -0.46 -14.73
C GLY A 43 -6.72 -1.06 -14.30
N LYS A 44 -6.67 -2.36 -14.03
CA LYS A 44 -5.39 -3.07 -14.11
C LYS A 44 -4.90 -2.91 -15.54
N SER A 45 -4.17 -1.84 -15.83
CA SER A 45 -3.32 -1.77 -17.01
C SER A 45 -2.15 -2.67 -16.68
N THR A 46 -2.39 -3.98 -16.75
CA THR A 46 -1.35 -4.95 -17.12
C THR A 46 -0.95 -4.55 -18.53
N VAL A 47 -0.19 -3.46 -18.64
CA VAL A 47 0.49 -3.11 -19.89
C VAL A 47 1.48 -4.24 -20.06
N ASP A 48 1.17 -5.18 -20.95
CA ASP A 48 2.10 -6.22 -21.32
C ASP A 48 3.42 -5.52 -21.70
N PRO A 49 4.53 -5.80 -20.99
CA PRO A 49 5.82 -5.20 -21.30
C PRO A 49 6.20 -5.36 -22.78
N ALA A 50 5.74 -6.42 -23.44
CA ALA A 50 5.97 -6.67 -24.86
C ALA A 50 5.26 -5.65 -25.78
N GLU A 51 4.03 -5.23 -25.45
CA GLU A 51 3.30 -4.22 -26.24
C GLU A 51 3.93 -2.84 -26.10
N ARG A 52 4.36 -2.48 -24.89
CA ARG A 52 5.05 -1.20 -24.65
C ARG A 52 6.39 -1.15 -25.41
N ALA A 53 7.13 -2.26 -25.43
CA ALA A 53 8.38 -2.37 -26.18
C ALA A 53 8.15 -2.22 -27.70
N LYS A 54 7.09 -2.82 -28.25
CA LYS A 54 6.73 -2.68 -29.67
C LYS A 54 6.33 -1.23 -30.01
N GLN A 55 5.53 -0.60 -29.17
CA GLN A 55 5.12 0.80 -29.35
C GLN A 55 6.31 1.77 -29.28
N ALA A 56 7.24 1.57 -28.35
CA ALA A 56 8.47 2.34 -28.25
C ALA A 56 9.39 2.15 -29.47
N ALA A 57 9.48 0.93 -29.99
CA ALA A 57 10.26 0.64 -31.20
C ALA A 57 9.65 1.28 -32.46
N LEU A 58 8.31 1.33 -32.56
CA LEU A 58 7.60 2.00 -33.64
C LEU A 58 7.80 3.52 -33.60
N THR A 59 7.70 4.13 -32.41
CA THR A 59 7.95 5.58 -32.25
C THR A 59 9.39 5.96 -32.59
N ARG A 60 10.37 5.10 -32.27
CA ARG A 60 11.78 5.33 -32.64
C ARG A 60 12.06 5.22 -34.15
N LYS A 61 11.20 4.53 -34.91
CA LYS A 61 11.33 4.42 -36.38
C LYS A 61 10.64 5.56 -37.14
N MET A 62 9.82 6.36 -36.46
CA MET A 62 9.16 7.53 -37.03
C MET A 62 9.93 8.84 -36.79
N ALA A 63 11.07 8.79 -36.09
CA ALA A 63 12.00 9.90 -35.93
C ALA A 63 13.17 9.78 -36.91
#